data_AF-A0A812VUV4-F1
#
_entry.id   AF-A0A812VUV4-F1
#
_cell.length_a   1.000
_cell.length_b   1.000
_cell.length_c   1.000
_cell.angle_alpha   90.00
_cell.angle_beta   90.00
_cell.angle_gamma   90.00
#
_symmetry.space_group_name_H-M   'P 1'
#
loop_
_entity.id
_entity.type
_entity.pdbx_description
1 polymer ?
#
loop_
_entity_poly.entity_id
_entity_poly.type
_entity_poly.pdbx_seq_one_letter_code
_entity_poly.pdbx_strand_id
1 'polypeptide(L)'
;MVQPTRCLRSNLLLLYVLGASGAKQITEIDEDLPTRSGSMLQTQKQLAPAALKSSCSDSELVCQYWSWLPIVYSCAPRDAGCPVSCSSGEHACHTPPTCETCSAVNYCSSQPCPVVCGFGQIMCNDISDNTVSCAKLEAGCPIKCPADAFDCHAPPTCAGCAGTNWCSSKPCPAICPDGQTSCAARNGSYCVPFHQGCPANCSKQEYSCHSPGRVAGEAGINWCSSIPCSPICKASEVPCALANGTDVCVDKDKGCPISCEKHEHQCHAPPQCKNCTGINWCSSDPCPQMCDLHEISCSRHDGSNFCAARTNGCPANCSNKEHHCHWPPHPPAQQGFNWCSKQKCPQACNSTELACTAEDGGGICMPREAGCPVKCKKHEHRCHSPPARADGSGLNWCAEADSPCPLYNCSKSQVACLEDEVYTCYDRRDGCPANCSKHQHVCHSAPEADCPDCVAVNWCSHEKCPEACSADEITCLHKHGTTCRLLSQGCPVHCNASQYSCHSPPPCRGCTGSNWCSDVPCPFVCASDEIQCAGSNGTEFCAAVDDGCPVTCRDEDYICHMPPQCPECVGTNWCSAEPCATSV
;
A
#
# COMPACT_ATOMS: atom_id res chain seq x y z
N MET A 1 3.60 -23.08 53.33
CA MET A 1 3.16 -21.74 53.74
C MET A 1 2.17 -21.26 52.68
N VAL A 2 0.90 -21.63 52.84
CA VAL A 2 -0.17 -20.84 53.47
C VAL A 2 -0.59 -19.64 52.59
N GLN A 3 -1.59 -19.98 51.77
CA GLN A 3 -2.80 -19.25 51.37
C GLN A 3 -2.82 -17.90 50.61
N PRO A 4 -3.82 -17.76 49.70
CA PRO A 4 -4.18 -16.56 48.94
C PRO A 4 -5.32 -15.75 49.59
N THR A 5 -5.55 -14.53 49.11
CA THR A 5 -6.74 -13.70 49.41
C THR A 5 -7.18 -13.02 48.11
N ARG A 6 -8.28 -13.43 47.46
CA ARG A 6 -9.73 -13.25 47.74
C ARG A 6 -10.34 -11.98 47.11
N CYS A 7 -11.29 -12.28 46.23
CA CYS A 7 -12.48 -11.54 45.80
C CYS A 7 -13.00 -10.45 46.76
N LEU A 8 -13.49 -9.36 46.16
CA LEU A 8 -14.59 -8.56 46.70
C LEU A 8 -15.66 -8.36 45.61
N ARG A 9 -16.79 -9.07 45.79
CA ARG A 9 -18.12 -8.70 45.30
C ARG A 9 -18.77 -7.80 46.35
N SER A 10 -19.49 -6.77 45.92
CA SER A 10 -20.67 -6.17 46.59
C SER A 10 -21.44 -5.41 45.51
N ASN A 11 -22.56 -5.91 45.00
CA ASN A 11 -23.94 -5.86 45.52
C ASN A 11 -24.61 -4.47 45.46
N LEU A 12 -25.60 -4.41 44.56
CA LEU A 12 -26.93 -3.79 44.67
C LEU A 12 -27.02 -2.36 45.23
N LEU A 13 -27.45 -1.42 44.36
CA LEU A 13 -28.52 -0.51 44.74
C LEU A 13 -29.67 -0.63 43.75
N LEU A 14 -30.78 -1.11 44.29
CA LEU A 14 -32.09 -1.24 43.69
C LEU A 14 -32.79 0.12 43.85
N LEU A 15 -33.21 0.76 42.76
CA LEU A 15 -34.17 1.87 42.82
C LEU A 15 -35.42 1.47 42.03
N TYR A 16 -36.42 1.04 42.79
CA TYR A 16 -37.81 0.98 42.40
C TYR A 16 -38.36 2.41 42.29
N VAL A 17 -38.96 2.76 41.15
CA VAL A 17 -40.03 3.75 41.09
C VAL A 17 -41.20 3.10 40.36
N LEU A 18 -42.27 2.86 41.12
CA LEU A 18 -43.57 2.44 40.63
C LEU A 18 -44.40 3.67 40.26
N GLY A 19 -45.04 3.58 39.09
CA GLY A 19 -46.42 4.03 38.89
C GLY A 19 -46.62 5.39 38.22
N ALA A 20 -47.03 5.39 36.95
CA ALA A 20 -48.42 5.71 36.59
C ALA A 20 -48.66 5.56 35.07
N SER A 21 -49.40 4.50 34.72
CA SER A 21 -50.54 4.47 33.80
C SER A 21 -50.56 5.35 32.53
N GLY A 22 -50.55 4.67 31.39
CA GLY A 22 -51.71 4.69 30.49
C GLY A 22 -51.52 5.37 29.13
N ALA A 23 -51.21 4.60 28.09
CA ALA A 23 -51.88 4.71 26.80
C ALA A 23 -51.57 3.47 25.94
N LYS A 24 -52.64 2.78 25.57
CA LYS A 24 -52.69 1.59 24.72
C LYS A 24 -52.67 2.11 23.27
N GLN A 25 -51.59 1.97 22.52
CA GLN A 25 -51.61 2.31 21.10
C GLN A 25 -52.12 1.10 20.32
N ILE A 26 -53.33 1.28 19.80
CA ILE A 26 -54.03 0.37 18.91
C ILE A 26 -53.31 0.40 17.57
N THR A 27 -52.99 -0.78 17.05
CA THR A 27 -52.71 -1.05 15.65
C THR A 27 -53.98 -0.79 14.84
N GLU A 28 -53.96 0.23 13.99
CA GLU A 28 -54.83 0.28 12.83
C GLU A 28 -54.13 1.04 11.71
N ILE A 29 -53.98 0.33 10.59
CA ILE A 29 -53.60 0.82 9.29
C ILE A 29 -54.86 1.48 8.74
N ASP A 30 -54.83 2.77 8.45
CA ASP A 30 -55.84 3.42 7.65
C ASP A 30 -55.15 4.29 6.60
N GLU A 31 -55.33 3.91 5.35
CA GLU A 31 -55.05 4.71 4.17
C GLU A 31 -56.08 5.85 4.14
N ASP A 32 -55.67 7.09 4.36
CA ASP A 32 -56.30 8.27 3.75
C ASP A 32 -55.56 9.56 4.15
N LEU A 33 -54.78 10.11 3.22
CA LEU A 33 -54.29 11.50 3.28
C LEU A 33 -55.02 12.32 2.21
N PRO A 34 -55.70 13.43 2.58
CA PRO A 34 -56.44 14.26 1.65
C PRO A 34 -55.49 15.11 0.80
N THR A 35 -55.76 15.13 -0.50
CA THR A 35 -55.23 16.09 -1.45
C THR A 35 -55.66 17.50 -1.07
N ARG A 36 -54.71 18.35 -0.64
CA ARG A 36 -54.95 19.80 -0.54
C ARG A 36 -53.68 20.63 -0.81
N SER A 37 -53.58 21.05 -2.06
CA SER A 37 -53.10 22.36 -2.54
C SER A 37 -52.02 23.06 -1.69
N GLY A 38 -50.77 22.66 -1.88
CA GLY A 38 -49.57 23.45 -1.61
C GLY A 38 -48.75 23.52 -2.89
N SER A 39 -48.25 24.70 -3.23
CA SER A 39 -47.46 24.98 -4.45
C SER A 39 -46.26 24.03 -4.55
N MET A 40 -46.41 22.96 -5.34
CA MET A 40 -45.29 22.12 -5.72
C MET A 40 -44.39 22.92 -6.65
N LEU A 41 -43.16 23.22 -6.20
CA LEU A 41 -42.05 23.36 -7.12
C LEU A 41 -41.78 21.94 -7.67
N GLN A 42 -42.58 21.53 -8.65
CA GLN A 42 -42.19 20.43 -9.52
C GLN A 42 -40.97 20.94 -10.30
N THR A 43 -39.82 20.31 -10.11
CA THR A 43 -38.73 20.35 -11.08
C THR A 43 -39.19 19.58 -12.33
N GLN A 44 -40.21 20.10 -13.01
CA GLN A 44 -40.62 19.60 -14.30
C GLN A 44 -39.50 20.00 -15.26
N LYS A 45 -38.80 19.02 -15.81
CA LYS A 45 -37.85 19.14 -16.92
C LYS A 45 -38.60 19.57 -18.18
N GLN A 46 -39.31 20.71 -18.16
CA GLN A 46 -39.77 21.37 -19.37
C GLN A 46 -38.60 22.18 -19.89
N LEU A 47 -38.15 21.79 -21.08
CA LEU A 47 -37.15 22.50 -21.86
C LEU A 47 -37.48 24.00 -21.88
N ALA A 48 -36.71 24.81 -21.14
CA ALA A 48 -36.62 26.23 -21.44
C ALA A 48 -36.18 26.32 -22.91
N PRO A 49 -36.83 27.15 -23.74
CA PRO A 49 -36.48 27.27 -25.14
C PRO A 49 -34.98 27.57 -25.27
N ALA A 50 -34.28 26.87 -26.16
CA ALA A 50 -32.82 26.94 -26.33
C ALA A 50 -32.28 28.38 -26.47
N ALA A 51 -33.13 29.30 -26.95
CA ALA A 51 -32.87 30.75 -27.04
C ALA A 51 -32.66 31.47 -25.69
N LEU A 52 -32.90 30.81 -24.55
CA LEU A 52 -32.81 31.42 -23.22
C LEU A 52 -31.59 30.95 -22.41
N LYS A 53 -30.93 29.86 -22.83
CA LYS A 53 -29.59 29.50 -22.33
C LYS A 53 -28.50 30.43 -22.82
N SER A 54 -28.72 31.13 -23.94
CA SER A 54 -27.76 32.13 -24.45
C SER A 54 -27.74 33.44 -23.67
N SER A 55 -28.54 33.60 -22.61
CA SER A 55 -28.60 34.84 -21.83
C SER A 55 -28.01 34.76 -20.41
N CYS A 56 -27.73 33.57 -19.88
CA CYS A 56 -27.08 33.40 -18.57
C CYS A 56 -25.68 32.80 -18.76
N SER A 57 -24.71 33.23 -17.96
CA SER A 57 -23.35 32.69 -17.95
C SER A 57 -23.27 31.31 -17.29
N ASP A 58 -22.16 30.60 -17.48
CA ASP A 58 -21.91 29.28 -16.85
C ASP A 58 -21.89 29.34 -15.31
N SER A 59 -21.61 30.52 -14.74
CA SER A 59 -21.68 30.82 -13.30
C SER A 59 -23.09 31.11 -12.78
N GLU A 60 -24.10 31.10 -13.64
CA GLU A 60 -25.49 31.46 -13.31
C GLU A 60 -26.48 30.32 -13.58
N LEU A 61 -27.60 30.38 -12.87
CA LEU A 61 -28.75 29.49 -12.92
C LEU A 61 -29.87 30.17 -13.69
N VAL A 62 -30.54 29.42 -14.56
CA VAL A 62 -31.80 29.87 -15.16
C VAL A 62 -32.94 29.57 -14.18
N CYS A 63 -33.55 30.62 -13.66
CA CYS A 63 -34.63 30.57 -12.69
C CYS A 63 -35.97 30.82 -13.35
N GLN A 64 -36.97 30.02 -13.02
CA GLN A 64 -38.33 30.13 -13.56
C GLN A 64 -39.28 30.66 -12.49
N TYR A 65 -39.96 31.78 -12.78
CA TYR A 65 -41.00 32.35 -11.93
C TYR A 65 -42.39 32.11 -12.48
N TRP A 66 -43.25 31.58 -11.62
CA TRP A 66 -44.69 31.49 -11.85
C TRP A 66 -45.36 32.76 -11.34
N SER A 67 -45.19 33.86 -12.06
CA SER A 67 -46.11 34.99 -11.95
C SER A 67 -47.27 34.75 -12.91
N TRP A 68 -48.47 35.16 -12.52
CA TRP A 68 -49.74 34.99 -13.22
C TRP A 68 -49.61 35.47 -14.68
N LEU A 69 -49.25 34.54 -15.58
CA LEU A 69 -48.96 34.63 -17.02
C LEU A 69 -48.57 36.02 -17.60
N PRO A 70 -47.39 36.17 -18.23
CA PRO A 70 -46.48 35.15 -18.77
C PRO A 70 -45.37 34.64 -17.82
N ILE A 71 -44.88 33.42 -18.04
CA ILE A 71 -43.72 32.82 -17.33
C ILE A 71 -42.49 33.70 -17.56
N VAL A 72 -41.89 34.19 -16.48
CA VAL A 72 -40.67 35.01 -16.53
C VAL A 72 -39.49 34.13 -16.15
N TYR A 73 -38.42 34.19 -16.94
CA TYR A 73 -37.14 33.58 -16.63
C TYR A 73 -36.14 34.66 -16.21
N SER A 74 -35.27 34.35 -15.28
CA SER A 74 -34.16 35.23 -14.88
C SER A 74 -32.89 34.43 -14.63
N CYS A 75 -31.74 35.09 -14.70
CA CYS A 75 -30.48 34.51 -14.27
C CYS A 75 -30.28 34.80 -12.77
N ALA A 76 -29.75 33.85 -12.01
CA ALA A 76 -29.28 34.06 -10.65
C ALA A 76 -27.90 33.43 -10.46
N PRO A 77 -26.98 34.03 -9.68
CA PRO A 77 -25.70 33.42 -9.38
C PRO A 77 -25.86 32.02 -8.78
N ARG A 78 -24.97 31.08 -9.16
CA ARG A 78 -25.00 29.70 -8.66
C ARG A 78 -24.89 29.60 -7.14
N ASP A 79 -24.15 30.51 -6.50
CA ASP A 79 -23.99 30.59 -5.05
C ASP A 79 -25.19 31.24 -4.34
N ALA A 80 -25.96 32.07 -5.04
CA ALA A 80 -27.18 32.69 -4.52
C ALA A 80 -28.41 31.78 -4.64
N GLY A 81 -28.46 30.94 -5.69
CA GLY A 81 -29.62 30.11 -5.99
C GLY A 81 -30.79 30.91 -6.56
N CYS A 82 -31.81 30.23 -7.06
CA CYS A 82 -33.00 30.91 -7.60
C CYS A 82 -33.82 31.56 -6.49
N PRO A 83 -34.14 32.87 -6.55
CA PRO A 83 -34.99 33.52 -5.54
C PRO A 83 -36.35 32.81 -5.37
N VAL A 84 -36.86 32.75 -4.13
CA VAL A 84 -38.20 32.22 -3.83
C VAL A 84 -39.09 33.29 -3.20
N SER A 85 -40.39 33.23 -3.48
CA SER A 85 -41.40 34.06 -2.83
C SER A 85 -42.23 33.19 -1.91
N CYS A 86 -42.08 33.39 -0.59
CA CYS A 86 -42.75 32.57 0.41
C CYS A 86 -44.06 33.21 0.87
N SER A 87 -44.98 32.37 1.32
CA SER A 87 -46.26 32.82 1.86
C SER A 87 -46.04 33.56 3.19
N SER A 88 -47.01 34.37 3.60
CA SER A 88 -46.95 35.05 4.89
C SER A 88 -46.84 34.02 6.03
N GLY A 89 -45.79 34.15 6.86
CA GLY A 89 -45.50 33.23 7.96
C GLY A 89 -44.49 32.12 7.64
N GLU A 90 -44.07 31.97 6.38
CA GLU A 90 -42.98 31.06 5.99
C GLU A 90 -41.62 31.76 6.00
N HIS A 91 -40.56 30.96 6.10
CA HIS A 91 -39.16 31.38 6.03
C HIS A 91 -38.59 31.04 4.65
N ALA A 92 -37.94 32.02 4.01
CA ALA A 92 -37.13 31.78 2.82
C ALA A 92 -35.78 31.20 3.26
N CYS A 93 -35.60 29.90 3.06
CA CYS A 93 -34.43 29.15 3.42
C CYS A 93 -33.46 29.02 2.26
N HIS A 94 -32.18 28.99 2.59
CA HIS A 94 -31.08 28.90 1.64
C HIS A 94 -30.18 27.73 2.01
N THR A 95 -29.91 26.87 1.04
CA THR A 95 -28.92 25.80 1.11
C THR A 95 -27.77 26.15 0.17
N PRO A 96 -26.57 26.45 0.69
CA PRO A 96 -25.41 26.76 -0.15
C PRO A 96 -25.00 25.57 -1.04
N PRO A 97 -24.21 25.79 -2.09
CA PRO A 97 -23.67 24.71 -2.92
C PRO A 97 -22.79 23.78 -2.08
N THR A 98 -23.00 22.47 -2.13
CA THR A 98 -22.22 21.46 -1.39
C THR A 98 -21.01 20.94 -2.15
N CYS A 99 -20.87 21.31 -3.42
CA CYS A 99 -19.72 21.01 -4.27
C CYS A 99 -19.39 22.21 -5.17
N GLU A 100 -18.18 22.24 -5.75
CA GLU A 100 -17.71 23.32 -6.60
C GLU A 100 -18.60 23.53 -7.85
N THR A 101 -19.19 22.46 -8.37
CA THR A 101 -20.08 22.49 -9.54
C THR A 101 -21.56 22.45 -9.18
N CYS A 102 -21.90 22.44 -7.88
CA CYS A 102 -23.27 22.43 -7.40
C CYS A 102 -23.87 23.84 -7.45
N SER A 103 -25.17 23.96 -7.17
CA SER A 103 -25.90 25.22 -7.16
C SER A 103 -26.66 25.35 -5.85
N ALA A 104 -26.74 26.55 -5.33
CA ALA A 104 -27.48 26.83 -4.12
C ALA A 104 -28.98 26.70 -4.38
N VAL A 105 -29.72 26.29 -3.35
CA VAL A 105 -31.16 26.05 -3.44
C VAL A 105 -31.85 26.96 -2.44
N ASN A 106 -32.80 27.76 -2.91
CA ASN A 106 -33.70 28.47 -2.02
C ASN A 106 -35.07 27.77 -2.00
N TYR A 107 -35.70 27.71 -0.83
CA TYR A 107 -37.01 27.07 -0.64
C TYR A 107 -37.78 27.74 0.49
N CYS A 108 -39.10 27.55 0.53
CA CYS A 108 -39.94 28.06 1.60
C CYS A 108 -40.17 26.99 2.66
N SER A 109 -40.08 27.35 3.93
CA SER A 109 -40.28 26.45 5.08
C SER A 109 -41.21 27.09 6.10
N SER A 110 -42.13 26.30 6.66
CA SER A 110 -42.95 26.73 7.80
C SER A 110 -42.20 26.68 9.13
N GLN A 111 -40.97 26.18 9.14
CA GLN A 111 -40.08 26.13 10.31
C GLN A 111 -38.83 27.00 10.08
N PRO A 112 -38.13 27.44 11.16
CA PRO A 112 -36.85 28.12 11.02
C PRO A 112 -35.89 27.32 10.15
N CYS A 113 -35.13 28.01 9.31
CA CYS A 113 -34.27 27.35 8.33
C CYS A 113 -33.17 26.52 9.02
N PRO A 114 -32.96 25.26 8.61
CA PRO A 114 -31.84 24.47 9.10
C PRO A 114 -30.52 25.11 8.63
N VAL A 115 -29.51 25.04 9.48
CA VAL A 115 -28.15 25.46 9.13
C VAL A 115 -27.55 24.40 8.22
N VAL A 116 -27.21 24.77 6.98
CA VAL A 116 -26.53 23.90 6.02
C VAL A 116 -25.25 24.59 5.57
N CYS A 117 -24.13 23.87 5.64
CA CYS A 117 -22.82 24.40 5.28
C CYS A 117 -22.46 24.05 3.84
N GLY A 118 -21.83 24.99 3.15
CA GLY A 118 -21.44 24.82 1.74
C GLY A 118 -20.13 24.04 1.56
N PHE A 119 -19.72 23.91 0.31
CA PHE A 119 -18.44 23.33 -0.07
C PHE A 119 -17.27 24.07 0.62
N GLY A 120 -16.29 23.33 1.11
CA GLY A 120 -15.17 23.93 1.84
C GLY A 120 -15.53 24.39 3.27
N GLN A 121 -16.71 24.01 3.79
CA GLN A 121 -17.14 24.35 5.16
C GLN A 121 -17.46 23.10 5.98
N ILE A 122 -17.38 23.26 7.31
CA ILE A 122 -17.76 22.27 8.32
C ILE A 122 -18.85 22.83 9.21
N MET A 123 -19.79 21.96 9.61
CA MET A 123 -20.82 22.27 10.59
C MET A 123 -20.25 22.20 12.01
N CYS A 124 -20.42 23.28 12.74
CA CYS A 124 -19.86 23.48 14.07
C CYS A 124 -20.98 23.67 15.08
N ASN A 125 -20.95 22.89 16.15
CA ASN A 125 -21.89 23.02 17.26
C ASN A 125 -21.18 23.70 18.43
N ASP A 126 -21.58 24.92 18.78
CA ASP A 126 -21.10 25.61 19.97
C ASP A 126 -21.81 24.99 21.20
N ILE A 127 -21.07 24.20 21.96
CA ILE A 127 -21.56 23.50 23.15
C ILE A 127 -22.02 24.48 24.24
N SER A 128 -21.55 25.73 24.22
CA SER A 128 -21.89 26.72 25.25
C SER A 128 -23.31 27.26 25.14
N ASP A 129 -23.88 27.33 23.94
CA ASP A 129 -25.22 27.85 23.68
C ASP A 129 -26.08 26.95 22.78
N ASN A 130 -25.59 25.76 22.42
CA ASN A 130 -26.20 24.81 21.49
C ASN A 130 -26.52 25.44 20.12
N THR A 131 -25.75 26.44 19.69
CA THR A 131 -25.91 27.02 18.35
C THR A 131 -25.10 26.27 17.32
N VAL A 132 -25.71 26.01 16.16
CA VAL A 132 -25.04 25.41 15.00
C VAL A 132 -24.63 26.52 14.05
N SER A 133 -23.38 26.49 13.59
CA SER A 133 -22.81 27.45 12.65
C SER A 133 -21.93 26.75 11.62
N CYS A 134 -21.51 27.46 10.58
CA CYS A 134 -20.60 26.95 9.57
C CYS A 134 -19.25 27.66 9.68
N ALA A 135 -18.16 26.89 9.63
CA ALA A 135 -16.81 27.41 9.56
C ALA A 135 -16.10 26.87 8.32
N LYS A 136 -15.05 27.55 7.84
CA LYS A 136 -14.23 27.02 6.74
C LYS A 136 -13.51 25.75 7.20
N LEU A 137 -13.41 24.76 6.32
CA LEU A 137 -12.68 23.50 6.55
C LEU A 137 -11.27 23.78 7.06
N GLU A 138 -10.52 24.70 6.43
CA GLU A 138 -9.17 25.07 6.86
C GLU A 138 -9.10 25.72 8.24
N ALA A 139 -10.13 26.49 8.64
CA ALA A 139 -10.15 27.20 9.92
C ALA A 139 -10.60 26.31 11.09
N GLY A 140 -11.34 25.24 10.81
CA GLY A 140 -11.95 24.40 11.83
C GLY A 140 -13.07 25.10 12.60
N CYS A 141 -13.66 24.40 13.57
CA CYS A 141 -14.75 24.95 14.35
C CYS A 141 -14.26 25.94 15.42
N PRO A 142 -14.81 27.16 15.50
CA PRO A 142 -14.39 28.14 16.50
C PRO A 142 -14.68 27.61 17.91
N ILE A 143 -13.74 27.85 18.82
CA ILE A 143 -13.87 27.48 20.24
C ILE A 143 -13.71 28.72 21.10
N LYS A 144 -14.34 28.70 22.28
CA LYS A 144 -14.12 29.72 23.32
C LYS A 144 -13.25 29.12 24.40
N CYS A 145 -12.03 29.62 24.52
CA CYS A 145 -11.12 29.18 25.58
C CYS A 145 -11.26 30.02 26.86
N PRO A 146 -11.00 29.44 28.04
CA PRO A 146 -10.81 30.19 29.27
C PRO A 146 -9.77 31.31 29.11
N ALA A 147 -9.89 32.39 29.86
CA ALA A 147 -9.03 33.58 29.73
C ALA A 147 -7.54 33.30 29.98
N ASP A 148 -7.21 32.19 30.63
CA ASP A 148 -5.85 31.72 30.94
C ASP A 148 -5.36 30.58 30.02
N ALA A 149 -6.15 30.20 29.00
CA ALA A 149 -5.78 29.18 28.02
C ALA A 149 -5.44 29.79 26.65
N PHE A 150 -4.58 29.09 25.92
CA PHE A 150 -4.23 29.40 24.53
C PHE A 150 -5.27 28.76 23.59
N ASP A 151 -5.77 29.55 22.64
CA ASP A 151 -6.58 29.08 21.51
C ASP A 151 -5.64 28.52 20.44
N CYS A 152 -5.63 27.20 20.29
CA CYS A 152 -4.72 26.49 19.41
C CYS A 152 -5.45 25.98 18.17
N HIS A 153 -4.77 26.10 17.03
CA HIS A 153 -5.28 25.70 15.73
C HIS A 153 -4.31 24.74 15.03
N ALA A 154 -4.87 23.71 14.41
CA ALA A 154 -4.21 22.78 13.52
C ALA A 154 -4.86 22.85 12.14
N PRO A 155 -4.11 23.17 11.07
CA PRO A 155 -4.64 23.04 9.72
C PRO A 155 -4.94 21.56 9.42
N PRO A 156 -5.84 21.29 8.46
CA PRO A 156 -6.18 19.93 8.08
C PRO A 156 -4.97 19.18 7.49
N THR A 157 -4.85 17.90 7.85
CA THR A 157 -3.75 17.02 7.41
C THR A 157 -4.08 16.21 6.15
N CYS A 158 -5.31 16.36 5.62
CA CYS A 158 -5.79 15.64 4.45
C CYS A 158 -6.78 16.52 3.65
N ALA A 159 -6.86 16.26 2.34
CA ALA A 159 -7.82 16.91 1.47
C ALA A 159 -9.26 16.56 1.93
N GLY A 160 -10.07 17.57 2.22
CA GLY A 160 -11.45 17.40 2.71
C GLY A 160 -11.58 17.23 4.23
N CYS A 161 -10.47 17.16 4.97
CA CYS A 161 -10.49 17.14 6.43
C CYS A 161 -10.62 18.57 6.98
N ALA A 162 -11.18 18.70 8.18
CA ALA A 162 -11.26 19.99 8.87
C ALA A 162 -10.02 20.24 9.73
N GLY A 163 -9.60 21.51 9.78
CA GLY A 163 -8.72 21.99 10.80
C GLY A 163 -9.33 21.78 12.19
N THR A 164 -8.48 21.59 13.18
CA THR A 164 -8.89 21.31 14.56
C THR A 164 -8.51 22.48 15.45
N ASN A 165 -9.46 22.97 16.24
CA ASN A 165 -9.19 23.96 17.28
C ASN A 165 -9.30 23.30 18.66
N TRP A 166 -8.40 23.64 19.59
CA TRP A 166 -8.48 23.18 20.98
C TRP A 166 -7.89 24.21 21.96
N CYS A 167 -8.33 24.16 23.21
CA CYS A 167 -7.75 24.98 24.27
C CYS A 167 -6.56 24.27 24.90
N SER A 168 -5.47 24.99 25.11
CA SER A 168 -4.27 24.47 25.76
C SER A 168 -3.85 25.36 26.93
N SER A 169 -3.46 24.77 28.06
CA SER A 169 -2.85 25.50 29.19
C SER A 169 -1.37 25.87 28.95
N LYS A 170 -0.82 25.47 27.80
CA LYS A 170 0.56 25.76 27.35
C LYS A 170 0.54 26.40 25.96
N PRO A 171 1.59 27.15 25.57
CA PRO A 171 1.69 27.69 24.20
C PRO A 171 1.47 26.60 23.16
N CYS A 172 0.76 26.95 22.09
CA CYS A 172 0.36 25.97 21.07
C CYS A 172 1.57 25.31 20.40
N PRO A 173 1.53 23.98 20.19
CA PRO A 173 2.54 23.30 19.40
C PRO A 173 2.50 23.84 17.97
N ALA A 174 3.67 24.05 17.38
CA ALA A 174 3.80 24.47 16.00
C ALA A 174 3.60 23.24 15.12
N ILE A 175 2.57 23.33 14.27
CA ILE A 175 2.31 22.35 13.22
C ILE A 175 3.00 22.87 11.97
N CYS A 176 3.99 22.12 11.52
CA CYS A 176 4.87 22.55 10.45
C CYS A 176 4.38 22.01 9.11
N PRO A 177 4.42 22.83 8.05
CA PRO A 177 4.10 22.36 6.71
C PRO A 177 5.14 21.34 6.24
N ASP A 178 4.81 20.61 5.19
CA ASP A 178 5.72 19.64 4.57
C ASP A 178 7.08 20.27 4.26
N GLY A 179 8.14 19.52 4.54
CA GLY A 179 9.52 19.99 4.37
C GLY A 179 10.09 20.75 5.58
N GLN A 180 9.34 20.90 6.68
CA GLN A 180 9.77 21.57 7.90
C GLN A 180 9.61 20.69 9.14
N THR A 181 10.44 20.93 10.16
CA THR A 181 10.36 20.29 11.47
C THR A 181 10.02 21.31 12.56
N SER A 182 9.31 20.85 13.59
CA SER A 182 8.95 21.66 14.76
C SER A 182 10.10 21.70 15.76
N CYS A 183 10.44 22.89 16.21
CA CYS A 183 11.53 23.17 17.14
C CYS A 183 11.01 23.84 18.40
N ALA A 184 11.44 23.34 19.56
CA ALA A 184 11.08 23.93 20.84
C ALA A 184 11.80 25.27 21.07
N ALA A 185 11.06 26.26 21.57
CA ALA A 185 11.54 27.55 22.05
C ALA A 185 11.04 27.79 23.48
N ARG A 186 11.62 28.77 24.19
CA ARG A 186 11.14 29.15 25.53
C ARG A 186 9.66 29.57 25.56
N ASN A 187 9.15 30.11 24.46
CA ASN A 187 7.79 30.62 24.34
C ASN A 187 6.93 29.80 23.35
N GLY A 188 7.18 28.49 23.23
CA GLY A 188 6.39 27.58 22.40
C GLY A 188 7.25 26.79 21.44
N SER A 189 6.80 26.64 20.21
CA SER A 189 7.55 25.97 19.15
C SER A 189 7.45 26.76 17.84
N TYR A 190 8.39 26.55 16.94
CA TYR A 190 8.46 27.20 15.63
C TYR A 190 8.97 26.22 14.60
N CYS A 191 8.67 26.46 13.33
CA CYS A 191 9.05 25.58 12.24
C CYS A 191 10.36 26.03 11.60
N VAL A 192 11.19 25.06 11.25
CA VAL A 192 12.42 25.28 10.48
C VAL A 192 12.49 24.25 9.34
N PRO A 193 13.08 24.60 8.19
CA PRO A 193 13.30 23.62 7.11
C PRO A 193 14.04 22.38 7.60
N PHE A 194 13.66 21.19 7.09
CA PHE A 194 14.30 19.93 7.49
C PHE A 194 15.81 19.99 7.33
N HIS A 195 16.33 20.50 6.22
CA HIS A 195 17.77 20.60 5.98
C HIS A 195 18.51 21.52 6.98
N GLN A 196 17.81 22.44 7.64
CA GLN A 196 18.42 23.34 8.62
C GLN A 196 18.45 22.73 10.03
N GLY A 197 17.41 21.98 10.40
CA GLY A 197 17.27 21.42 11.74
C GLY A 197 17.06 22.47 12.83
N CYS A 198 16.72 22.04 14.05
CA CYS A 198 16.46 22.96 15.15
C CYS A 198 17.74 23.66 15.64
N PRO A 199 17.81 25.00 15.71
CA PRO A 199 18.97 25.73 16.20
C PRO A 199 19.43 25.27 17.59
N ALA A 200 20.72 24.98 17.73
CA ALA A 200 21.35 24.71 19.02
C ALA A 200 21.93 26.00 19.60
N ASN A 201 21.56 26.34 20.84
CA ASN A 201 22.07 27.54 21.51
C ASN A 201 23.32 27.19 22.33
N CYS A 202 24.49 27.35 21.72
CA CYS A 202 25.75 26.93 22.30
C CYS A 202 26.40 28.04 23.14
N SER A 203 27.13 27.65 24.18
CA SER A 203 27.93 28.59 24.94
C SER A 203 29.08 29.14 24.08
N LYS A 204 29.68 30.27 24.49
CA LYS A 204 30.80 30.90 23.75
C LYS A 204 32.05 30.00 23.62
N GLN A 205 32.12 28.91 24.38
CA GLN A 205 33.24 27.96 24.38
C GLN A 205 32.93 26.68 23.59
N GLU A 206 31.73 26.55 23.04
CA GLU A 206 31.29 25.38 22.27
C GLU A 206 31.16 25.72 20.78
N TYR A 207 31.35 24.70 19.95
CA TYR A 207 31.09 24.74 18.53
C TYR A 207 29.63 24.39 18.26
N SER A 208 28.96 25.15 17.40
CA SER A 208 27.63 24.82 16.89
C SER A 208 27.77 23.88 15.70
N CYS A 209 27.40 22.62 15.91
CA CYS A 209 27.54 21.56 14.94
C CYS A 209 26.22 21.26 14.25
N HIS A 210 26.30 20.83 12.99
CA HIS A 210 25.15 20.50 12.16
C HIS A 210 25.41 19.17 11.43
N SER A 211 24.39 18.31 11.39
CA SER A 211 24.36 17.13 10.53
C SER A 211 23.07 17.19 9.72
N PRO A 212 23.13 17.14 8.39
CA PRO A 212 21.93 17.02 7.58
C PRO A 212 21.26 15.66 7.85
N GLY A 213 19.96 15.57 7.57
CA GLY A 213 19.24 14.30 7.60
C GLY A 213 19.85 13.29 6.63
N ARG A 214 19.86 12.00 6.97
CA ARG A 214 20.47 10.94 6.15
C ARG A 214 19.61 10.56 4.95
N VAL A 215 18.30 10.80 5.05
CA VAL A 215 17.32 10.56 3.98
C VAL A 215 16.57 11.84 3.66
N ALA A 216 16.07 11.95 2.42
CA ALA A 216 15.22 13.06 2.01
C ALA A 216 13.97 13.12 2.91
N GLY A 217 13.73 14.28 3.53
CA GLY A 217 12.63 14.49 4.47
C GLY A 217 13.00 14.28 5.95
N GLU A 218 14.21 13.82 6.27
CA GLU A 218 14.68 13.77 7.66
C GLU A 218 15.21 15.13 8.11
N ALA A 219 14.85 15.55 9.32
CA ALA A 219 15.37 16.77 9.92
C ALA A 219 16.88 16.66 10.18
N GLY A 220 17.62 17.69 9.78
CA GLY A 220 18.97 17.92 10.25
C GLY A 220 18.99 18.11 11.77
N ILE A 221 20.11 17.76 12.38
CA ILE A 221 20.32 17.85 13.82
C ILE A 221 21.40 18.90 14.05
N ASN A 222 21.10 19.90 14.88
CA ASN A 222 22.13 20.79 15.41
C ASN A 222 22.41 20.43 16.87
N TRP A 223 23.67 20.49 17.28
CA TRP A 223 24.08 20.26 18.67
C TRP A 223 25.29 21.12 19.02
N CYS A 224 25.57 21.22 20.32
CA CYS A 224 26.75 21.92 20.83
C CYS A 224 27.84 20.90 21.14
N SER A 225 29.07 21.19 20.73
CA SER A 225 30.24 20.33 20.94
C SER A 225 31.37 21.11 21.60
N SER A 226 32.06 20.50 22.56
CA SER A 226 33.28 21.06 23.16
C SER A 226 34.51 20.89 22.28
N ILE A 227 34.40 20.11 21.19
CA ILE A 227 35.43 19.91 20.17
C ILE A 227 34.93 20.40 18.79
N PRO A 228 35.83 20.78 17.87
CA PRO A 228 35.44 21.19 16.52
C PRO A 228 34.51 20.16 15.85
N CYS A 229 33.50 20.64 15.14
CA CYS A 229 32.53 19.79 14.47
C CYS A 229 33.20 18.98 13.35
N SER A 230 32.86 17.69 13.25
CA SER A 230 33.25 16.89 12.10
C SER A 230 32.68 17.51 10.82
N PRO A 231 33.45 17.55 9.73
CA PRO A 231 33.00 18.11 8.46
C PRO A 231 31.89 17.24 7.87
N ILE A 232 30.96 17.89 7.17
CA ILE A 232 29.91 17.19 6.41
C ILE A 232 30.53 16.79 5.07
N CYS A 233 30.79 15.50 4.90
CA CYS A 233 31.41 14.96 3.69
C CYS A 233 30.38 14.56 2.64
N LYS A 234 30.77 14.58 1.36
CA LYS A 234 29.94 14.05 0.28
C LYS A 234 29.75 12.54 0.44
N ALA A 235 28.76 11.97 -0.23
CA ALA A 235 28.53 10.51 -0.20
C ALA A 235 29.73 9.68 -0.70
N SER A 236 30.58 10.25 -1.56
CA SER A 236 31.82 9.65 -2.07
C SER A 236 33.02 9.83 -1.13
N GLU A 237 32.85 10.57 -0.04
CA GLU A 237 33.90 10.93 0.91
C GLU A 237 33.62 10.31 2.29
N VAL A 238 34.64 10.27 3.13
CA VAL A 238 34.58 9.83 4.53
C VAL A 238 35.26 10.90 5.42
N PRO A 239 34.71 11.21 6.61
CA PRO A 239 35.42 12.04 7.57
C PRO A 239 36.57 11.26 8.20
N CYS A 240 37.76 11.83 8.17
CA CYS A 240 38.99 11.24 8.66
C CYS A 240 39.64 12.13 9.69
N ALA A 241 39.89 11.59 10.89
CA ALA A 241 40.61 12.29 11.94
C ALA A 241 42.10 12.39 11.60
N LEU A 242 42.63 13.60 11.54
CA LEU A 242 44.06 13.86 11.40
C LEU A 242 44.75 13.85 12.77
N ALA A 243 46.06 13.61 12.78
CA ALA A 243 46.87 13.55 14.01
C ALA A 243 46.88 14.87 14.82
N ASN A 244 46.55 16.00 14.19
CA ASN A 244 46.40 17.29 14.84
C ASN A 244 45.02 17.49 15.52
N GLY A 245 44.15 16.47 15.50
CA GLY A 245 42.80 16.51 16.07
C GLY A 245 41.74 17.17 15.20
N THR A 246 42.04 17.52 13.95
CA THR A 246 41.04 18.04 12.99
C THR A 246 40.53 16.93 12.09
N ASP A 247 39.24 16.93 11.78
CA ASP A 247 38.67 16.01 10.80
C ASP A 247 38.71 16.62 9.38
N VAL A 248 39.00 15.80 8.37
CA VAL A 248 38.98 16.19 6.95
C VAL A 248 38.17 15.19 6.14
N CYS A 249 37.45 15.66 5.12
CA CYS A 249 36.78 14.78 4.16
C CYS A 249 37.77 14.24 3.14
N VAL A 250 37.79 12.92 2.98
CA VAL A 250 38.70 12.22 2.06
C VAL A 250 37.89 11.29 1.18
N ASP A 251 38.25 11.18 -0.10
CA ASP A 251 37.62 10.22 -1.01
C ASP A 251 37.67 8.80 -0.42
N LYS A 252 36.55 8.09 -0.45
CA LYS A 252 36.46 6.72 0.06
C LYS A 252 37.51 5.81 -0.56
N ASP A 253 37.83 5.99 -1.84
CA ASP A 253 38.84 5.18 -2.55
C ASP A 253 40.26 5.39 -2.01
N LYS A 254 40.58 6.56 -1.44
CA LYS A 254 41.92 6.86 -0.91
C LYS A 254 42.09 6.40 0.53
N GLY A 255 40.99 6.28 1.28
CA GLY A 255 41.03 6.01 2.71
C GLY A 255 41.62 7.16 3.54
N CYS A 256 41.52 7.04 4.87
CA CYS A 256 42.01 8.10 5.76
C CYS A 256 43.53 8.20 5.75
N PRO A 257 44.11 9.41 5.60
CA PRO A 257 45.56 9.58 5.59
C PRO A 257 46.17 9.19 6.94
N ILE A 258 47.31 8.53 6.89
CA ILE A 258 48.08 8.12 8.06
C ILE A 258 49.49 8.70 7.97
N SER A 259 50.14 8.88 9.11
CA SER A 259 51.57 9.21 9.18
C SER A 259 52.29 8.03 9.79
N CYS A 260 53.19 7.42 9.02
CA CYS A 260 54.01 6.30 9.48
C CYS A 260 55.38 6.77 9.93
N GLU A 261 56.06 5.96 10.75
CA GLU A 261 57.43 6.25 11.12
C GLU A 261 58.37 6.16 9.91
N LYS A 262 59.54 6.80 10.00
CA LYS A 262 60.50 6.90 8.88
C LYS A 262 60.95 5.53 8.32
N HIS A 263 60.83 4.47 9.11
CA HIS A 263 61.26 3.12 8.75
C HIS A 263 60.11 2.20 8.34
N GLU A 264 58.87 2.69 8.31
CA GLU A 264 57.68 1.93 7.93
C GLU A 264 57.22 2.29 6.52
N HIS A 265 56.50 1.37 5.90
CA HIS A 265 55.82 1.54 4.63
C HIS A 265 54.37 2.02 4.85
N GLN A 266 53.96 3.05 4.11
CA GLN A 266 52.56 3.46 4.04
C GLN A 266 51.82 2.54 3.06
N CYS A 267 50.95 1.70 3.60
CA CYS A 267 50.20 0.71 2.83
C CYS A 267 48.77 1.16 2.63
N HIS A 268 48.20 0.77 1.49
CA HIS A 268 46.85 1.11 1.07
C HIS A 268 46.12 -0.14 0.56
N ALA A 269 44.87 -0.30 0.97
CA ALA A 269 43.94 -1.29 0.46
C ALA A 269 42.73 -0.55 -0.12
N PRO A 270 42.43 -0.73 -1.42
CA PRO A 270 41.25 -0.12 -2.03
C PRO A 270 39.96 -0.70 -1.41
N PRO A 271 38.82 0.02 -1.52
CA PRO A 271 37.54 -0.45 -1.02
C PRO A 271 37.15 -1.82 -1.58
N GLN A 272 36.79 -2.76 -0.70
CA GLN A 272 36.35 -4.11 -1.08
C GLN A 272 34.83 -4.20 -1.26
N CYS A 273 34.13 -3.06 -1.34
CA CYS A 273 32.72 -2.98 -1.69
C CYS A 273 32.35 -1.57 -2.18
N LYS A 274 31.26 -1.43 -2.94
CA LYS A 274 30.81 -0.17 -3.57
C LYS A 274 30.66 1.03 -2.61
N ASN A 275 30.40 0.78 -1.33
CA ASN A 275 30.22 1.82 -0.31
C ASN A 275 31.24 1.73 0.84
N CYS A 276 32.25 0.89 0.70
CA CYS A 276 33.31 0.74 1.68
C CYS A 276 34.32 1.88 1.52
N THR A 277 35.11 2.11 2.56
CA THR A 277 36.24 3.02 2.54
C THR A 277 37.52 2.21 2.41
N GLY A 278 38.47 2.68 1.60
CA GLY A 278 39.82 2.16 1.54
C GLY A 278 40.53 2.33 2.88
N ILE A 279 41.49 1.46 3.15
CA ILE A 279 42.19 1.41 4.44
C ILE A 279 43.65 1.72 4.21
N ASN A 280 44.19 2.66 4.98
CA ASN A 280 45.62 2.91 5.04
C ASN A 280 46.16 2.37 6.36
N TRP A 281 47.32 1.72 6.35
CA TRP A 281 48.04 1.29 7.57
C TRP A 281 49.55 1.40 7.40
N CYS A 282 50.28 1.45 8.51
CA CYS A 282 51.73 1.40 8.55
C CYS A 282 52.18 -0.05 8.67
N SER A 283 53.22 -0.44 7.93
CA SER A 283 53.82 -1.77 8.04
C SER A 283 55.34 -1.69 8.09
N SER A 284 55.95 -2.47 8.98
CA SER A 284 57.42 -2.64 9.00
C SER A 284 57.94 -3.42 7.79
N ASP A 285 57.06 -4.17 7.11
CA ASP A 285 57.36 -4.95 5.91
C ASP A 285 56.82 -4.27 4.65
N PRO A 286 57.36 -4.57 3.45
CA PRO A 286 56.79 -4.08 2.20
C PRO A 286 55.30 -4.39 2.10
N CYS A 287 54.51 -3.41 1.66
CA CYS A 287 53.06 -3.52 1.65
C CYS A 287 52.60 -4.75 0.86
N PRO A 288 51.68 -5.57 1.42
CA PRO A 288 51.12 -6.68 0.69
C PRO A 288 50.35 -6.13 -0.53
N GLN A 289 50.43 -6.86 -1.65
CA GLN A 289 49.65 -6.54 -2.83
C GLN A 289 48.16 -6.72 -2.52
N MET A 290 47.42 -5.62 -2.49
CA MET A 290 45.96 -5.59 -2.38
C MET A 290 45.37 -5.30 -3.76
N CYS A 291 44.30 -6.01 -4.11
CA CYS A 291 43.63 -5.88 -5.39
C CYS A 291 42.28 -5.17 -5.22
N ASP A 292 41.84 -4.49 -6.27
CA ASP A 292 40.54 -3.82 -6.28
C ASP A 292 39.38 -4.84 -6.31
N LEU A 293 38.14 -4.38 -6.10
CA LEU A 293 36.92 -5.20 -6.09
C LEU A 293 36.74 -6.06 -7.36
N HIS A 294 37.30 -5.60 -8.47
CA HIS A 294 37.23 -6.23 -9.78
C HIS A 294 38.46 -7.09 -10.12
N GLU A 295 39.36 -7.29 -9.17
CA GLU A 295 40.61 -8.01 -9.34
C GLU A 295 40.78 -9.13 -8.31
N ILE A 296 41.65 -10.08 -8.61
CA ILE A 296 42.03 -11.21 -7.76
C ILE A 296 43.55 -11.19 -7.58
N SER A 297 44.00 -11.47 -6.35
CA SER A 297 45.43 -11.61 -6.04
C SER A 297 45.92 -12.98 -6.50
N CYS A 298 46.93 -12.96 -7.37
CA CYS A 298 47.51 -14.12 -8.03
C CYS A 298 48.99 -14.23 -7.68
N SER A 299 49.45 -15.43 -7.33
CA SER A 299 50.86 -15.67 -7.03
C SER A 299 51.65 -15.98 -8.30
N ARG A 300 52.79 -15.32 -8.47
CA ARG A 300 53.82 -15.66 -9.45
C ARG A 300 54.67 -16.82 -8.94
N HIS A 301 55.42 -17.44 -9.86
CA HIS A 301 56.36 -18.51 -9.53
C HIS A 301 57.51 -18.07 -8.62
N ASP A 302 57.84 -16.77 -8.58
CA ASP A 302 58.85 -16.21 -7.70
C ASP A 302 58.33 -15.93 -6.28
N GLY A 303 57.06 -16.24 -6.00
CA GLY A 303 56.40 -16.01 -4.71
C GLY A 303 55.80 -14.62 -4.54
N SER A 304 55.98 -13.70 -5.51
CA SER A 304 55.32 -12.39 -5.48
C SER A 304 53.86 -12.49 -5.91
N ASN A 305 53.00 -11.63 -5.36
CA ASN A 305 51.60 -11.55 -5.78
C ASN A 305 51.38 -10.40 -6.78
N PHE A 306 50.43 -10.54 -7.70
CA PHE A 306 49.98 -9.49 -8.61
C PHE A 306 48.45 -9.55 -8.76
N CYS A 307 47.84 -8.44 -9.17
CA CYS A 307 46.41 -8.39 -9.40
C CYS A 307 46.08 -8.75 -10.85
N ALA A 308 45.09 -9.62 -11.03
CA ALA A 308 44.50 -9.94 -12.32
C ALA A 308 43.01 -9.63 -12.30
N ALA A 309 42.42 -9.23 -13.42
CA ALA A 309 40.98 -9.04 -13.51
C ALA A 309 40.23 -10.32 -13.08
N ARG A 310 39.23 -10.18 -12.20
CA ARG A 310 38.42 -11.31 -11.71
C ARG A 310 37.79 -12.12 -12.83
N THR A 311 37.46 -11.49 -13.96
CA THR A 311 36.93 -12.17 -15.14
C THR A 311 37.94 -13.11 -15.80
N ASN A 312 39.23 -12.79 -15.72
CA ASN A 312 40.28 -13.54 -16.40
C ASN A 312 40.87 -14.63 -15.49
N GLY A 313 40.79 -14.45 -14.16
CA GLY A 313 41.42 -15.35 -13.19
C GLY A 313 42.95 -15.27 -13.20
N CYS A 314 43.59 -16.05 -12.34
CA CYS A 314 45.04 -16.10 -12.26
C CYS A 314 45.65 -16.88 -13.43
N PRO A 315 46.65 -16.36 -14.16
CA PRO A 315 47.33 -17.07 -15.24
C PRO A 315 47.86 -18.44 -14.80
N ALA A 316 47.56 -19.48 -15.57
CA ALA A 316 48.12 -20.82 -15.39
C ALA A 316 49.28 -21.03 -16.36
N ASN A 317 50.43 -21.50 -15.85
CA ASN A 317 51.61 -21.79 -16.66
C ASN A 317 51.64 -23.28 -17.00
N CYS A 318 51.19 -23.63 -18.21
CA CYS A 318 51.03 -25.02 -18.62
C CYS A 318 52.20 -25.49 -19.46
N SER A 319 52.51 -26.79 -19.36
CA SER A 319 53.51 -27.39 -20.25
C SER A 319 52.99 -27.46 -21.69
N ASN A 320 53.88 -27.56 -22.68
CA ASN A 320 53.53 -27.68 -24.10
C ASN A 320 52.64 -28.91 -24.44
N LYS A 321 52.42 -29.82 -23.48
CA LYS A 321 51.57 -31.01 -23.63
C LYS A 321 50.22 -30.88 -22.91
N GLU A 322 49.93 -29.72 -22.33
CA GLU A 322 48.70 -29.42 -21.60
C GLU A 322 47.94 -28.28 -22.28
N HIS A 323 46.62 -28.29 -22.10
CA HIS A 323 45.73 -27.24 -22.55
C HIS A 323 45.55 -26.19 -21.44
N HIS A 324 45.63 -24.91 -21.81
CA HIS A 324 45.29 -23.79 -20.94
C HIS A 324 43.78 -23.64 -20.88
N CYS A 325 43.18 -24.00 -19.75
CA CYS A 325 41.75 -23.97 -19.57
C CYS A 325 41.35 -22.76 -18.74
N HIS A 326 40.23 -22.13 -19.13
CA HIS A 326 39.64 -20.97 -18.47
C HIS A 326 38.18 -21.27 -18.15
N TRP A 327 37.80 -21.08 -16.90
CA TRP A 327 36.41 -21.13 -16.44
C TRP A 327 36.00 -19.70 -16.08
N PRO A 328 35.02 -19.11 -16.78
CA PRO A 328 34.57 -17.76 -16.47
C PRO A 328 33.86 -17.72 -15.11
N PRO A 329 33.76 -16.55 -14.45
CA PRO A 329 33.03 -16.42 -13.20
C PRO A 329 31.54 -16.78 -13.38
N HIS A 330 31.02 -17.68 -12.54
CA HIS A 330 29.60 -18.05 -12.49
C HIS A 330 28.99 -17.65 -11.14
N PRO A 331 27.80 -17.04 -11.11
CA PRO A 331 27.10 -16.74 -9.87
C PRO A 331 26.87 -18.03 -9.04
N PRO A 332 27.04 -18.03 -7.71
CA PRO A 332 27.40 -16.89 -6.85
C PRO A 332 28.91 -16.70 -6.63
N ALA A 333 29.78 -17.56 -7.20
CA ALA A 333 31.22 -17.52 -6.98
C ALA A 333 31.94 -16.60 -8.01
N GLN A 334 32.37 -15.43 -7.55
CA GLN A 334 32.71 -14.25 -8.37
C GLN A 334 34.15 -14.23 -8.95
N GLN A 335 34.77 -15.35 -9.30
CA GLN A 335 36.08 -15.30 -9.95
C GLN A 335 36.28 -16.37 -11.01
N GLY A 336 36.88 -15.95 -12.14
CA GLY A 336 37.36 -16.85 -13.17
C GLY A 336 38.55 -17.67 -12.66
N PHE A 337 38.67 -18.89 -13.17
CA PHE A 337 39.70 -19.84 -12.74
C PHE A 337 40.42 -20.40 -13.97
N ASN A 338 41.75 -20.32 -13.98
CA ASN A 338 42.56 -20.97 -15.02
C ASN A 338 43.30 -22.17 -14.45
N TRP A 339 43.41 -23.23 -15.25
CA TRP A 339 44.19 -24.42 -14.89
C TRP A 339 44.77 -25.10 -16.12
N CYS A 340 45.70 -26.01 -15.88
CA CYS A 340 46.32 -26.84 -16.91
C CYS A 340 45.67 -28.22 -16.93
N SER A 341 45.27 -28.69 -18.12
CA SER A 341 44.68 -30.01 -18.29
C SER A 341 45.39 -30.80 -19.38
N LYS A 342 45.66 -32.09 -19.14
CA LYS A 342 46.13 -33.01 -20.19
C LYS A 342 45.03 -33.38 -21.18
N GLN A 343 43.77 -33.13 -20.82
CA GLN A 343 42.60 -33.33 -21.67
C GLN A 343 42.17 -31.97 -22.25
N LYS A 344 41.44 -31.99 -23.39
CA LYS A 344 40.85 -30.76 -23.95
C LYS A 344 40.03 -30.04 -22.87
N CYS A 345 40.09 -28.71 -22.87
CA CYS A 345 39.37 -27.93 -21.87
C CYS A 345 37.85 -28.17 -21.97
N PRO A 346 37.16 -28.33 -20.83
CA PRO A 346 35.72 -28.37 -20.83
C PRO A 346 35.21 -27.05 -21.41
N GLN A 347 34.20 -27.14 -22.27
CA GLN A 347 33.61 -25.96 -22.90
C GLN A 347 32.87 -25.16 -21.82
N ALA A 348 33.22 -23.89 -21.66
CA ALA A 348 32.52 -22.99 -20.76
C ALA A 348 31.17 -22.63 -21.39
N CYS A 349 30.09 -23.08 -20.76
CA CYS A 349 28.72 -22.81 -21.20
C CYS A 349 28.18 -21.56 -20.50
N ASN A 350 27.31 -20.81 -21.18
CA ASN A 350 26.70 -19.63 -20.57
C ASN A 350 25.69 -20.02 -19.47
N SER A 351 25.09 -19.04 -18.78
CA SER A 351 24.14 -19.30 -17.68
C SER A 351 22.87 -20.04 -18.11
N THR A 352 22.49 -20.01 -19.40
CA THR A 352 21.31 -20.69 -19.93
C THR A 352 21.62 -22.09 -20.48
N GLU A 353 22.89 -22.50 -20.44
CA GLU A 353 23.38 -23.76 -20.98
C GLU A 353 23.98 -24.66 -19.87
N LEU A 354 24.00 -25.96 -20.16
CA LEU A 354 24.57 -27.02 -19.36
C LEU A 354 25.79 -27.58 -20.07
N ALA A 355 26.90 -27.70 -19.35
CA ALA A 355 28.10 -28.36 -19.83
C ALA A 355 27.90 -29.88 -19.81
N CYS A 356 27.98 -30.51 -20.97
CA CYS A 356 27.72 -31.92 -21.20
C CYS A 356 28.94 -32.60 -21.84
N THR A 357 29.10 -33.90 -21.63
CA THR A 357 30.16 -34.68 -22.30
C THR A 357 29.62 -35.26 -23.60
N ALA A 358 30.22 -34.91 -24.72
CA ALA A 358 29.97 -35.51 -26.03
C ALA A 358 30.57 -36.92 -26.14
N GLU A 359 30.15 -37.65 -27.18
CA GLU A 359 30.58 -39.04 -27.41
C GLU A 359 32.10 -39.20 -27.62
N ASP A 360 32.77 -38.14 -28.09
CA ASP A 360 34.23 -38.13 -28.29
C ASP A 360 35.01 -37.72 -27.02
N GLY A 361 34.32 -37.55 -25.89
CA GLY A 361 34.88 -37.05 -24.63
C GLY A 361 35.08 -35.53 -24.60
N GLY A 362 34.70 -34.80 -25.66
CA GLY A 362 34.68 -33.34 -25.66
C GLY A 362 33.55 -32.78 -24.80
N GLY A 363 33.71 -31.56 -24.27
CA GLY A 363 32.59 -30.82 -23.69
C GLY A 363 31.71 -30.24 -24.81
N ILE A 364 30.38 -30.28 -24.65
CA ILE A 364 29.40 -29.56 -25.48
C ILE A 364 28.45 -28.77 -24.58
N CYS A 365 27.97 -27.63 -25.05
CA CYS A 365 26.96 -26.84 -24.36
C CYS A 365 25.57 -27.17 -24.90
N MET A 366 24.67 -27.54 -24.00
CA MET A 366 23.27 -27.83 -24.34
C MET A 366 22.36 -26.85 -23.60
N PRO A 367 21.23 -26.40 -24.15
CA PRO A 367 20.27 -25.61 -23.40
C PRO A 367 19.89 -26.31 -22.09
N ARG A 368 19.83 -25.57 -20.98
CA ARG A 368 19.49 -26.14 -19.66
C ARG A 368 18.18 -26.93 -19.68
N GLU A 369 17.19 -26.46 -20.43
CA GLU A 369 15.90 -27.15 -20.58
C GLU A 369 16.02 -28.48 -21.31
N ALA A 370 16.98 -28.64 -22.23
CA ALA A 370 17.15 -29.84 -23.03
C ALA A 370 17.91 -30.95 -22.28
N GLY A 371 18.79 -30.59 -21.34
CA GLY A 371 19.67 -31.53 -20.65
C GLY A 371 20.75 -32.16 -21.52
N CYS A 372 21.66 -32.93 -20.91
CA CYS A 372 22.76 -33.58 -21.64
C CYS A 372 22.28 -34.76 -22.49
N PRO A 373 22.74 -34.93 -23.74
CA PRO A 373 22.34 -36.05 -24.56
C PRO A 373 22.82 -37.38 -23.95
N VAL A 374 21.95 -38.39 -23.95
CA VAL A 374 22.27 -39.77 -23.54
C VAL A 374 22.08 -40.73 -24.70
N LYS A 375 22.99 -41.70 -24.81
CA LYS A 375 22.91 -42.78 -25.81
C LYS A 375 22.34 -44.03 -25.15
N CYS A 376 21.12 -44.38 -25.53
CA CYS A 376 20.44 -45.56 -25.00
C CYS A 376 20.77 -46.80 -25.83
N LYS A 377 20.73 -47.98 -25.19
CA LYS A 377 20.88 -49.25 -25.90
C LYS A 377 19.69 -49.47 -26.83
N LYS A 378 19.82 -50.42 -27.77
CA LYS A 378 18.79 -50.70 -28.78
C LYS A 378 17.42 -51.11 -28.21
N HIS A 379 17.38 -51.64 -26.99
CA HIS A 379 16.17 -52.03 -26.26
C HIS A 379 15.77 -51.02 -25.17
N GLU A 380 16.39 -49.84 -25.15
CA GLU A 380 16.08 -48.76 -24.23
C GLU A 380 15.53 -47.58 -25.04
N HIS A 381 14.70 -46.74 -24.43
CA HIS A 381 14.29 -45.47 -24.99
C HIS A 381 14.79 -44.31 -24.12
N ARG A 382 14.88 -43.13 -24.73
CA ARG A 382 15.34 -41.92 -24.05
C ARG A 382 14.17 -41.29 -23.29
N CYS A 383 14.40 -41.03 -22.01
CA CYS A 383 13.53 -40.26 -21.15
C CYS A 383 14.10 -38.87 -20.88
N HIS A 384 13.21 -37.91 -20.66
CA HIS A 384 13.53 -36.52 -20.40
C HIS A 384 12.71 -35.99 -19.22
N SER A 385 13.35 -35.30 -18.29
CA SER A 385 12.70 -34.51 -17.25
C SER A 385 13.13 -33.05 -17.42
N PRO A 386 12.20 -32.10 -17.56
CA PRO A 386 12.55 -30.68 -17.56
C PRO A 386 13.06 -30.24 -16.17
N PRO A 387 13.64 -29.03 -16.07
CA PRO A 387 14.09 -28.47 -14.80
C PRO A 387 12.93 -28.34 -13.80
N ALA A 388 13.05 -28.97 -12.62
CA ALA A 388 12.05 -28.84 -11.55
C ALA A 388 12.08 -27.48 -10.83
N ARG A 389 13.12 -26.65 -11.06
CA ARG A 389 13.35 -25.34 -10.43
C ARG A 389 14.02 -24.37 -11.41
N ALA A 390 13.95 -23.07 -11.12
CA ALA A 390 14.56 -22.00 -11.93
C ALA A 390 16.10 -22.10 -12.07
N ASP A 391 16.76 -22.82 -11.16
CA ASP A 391 18.19 -23.12 -11.17
C ASP A 391 18.52 -24.56 -11.65
N GLY A 392 17.48 -25.36 -11.92
CA GLY A 392 17.59 -26.76 -12.32
C GLY A 392 18.10 -26.95 -13.75
N SER A 393 18.54 -28.16 -14.04
CA SER A 393 18.90 -28.60 -15.39
C SER A 393 17.97 -29.74 -15.80
N GLY A 394 17.59 -29.79 -17.08
CA GLY A 394 16.90 -30.93 -17.65
C GLY A 394 17.78 -32.18 -17.55
N LEU A 395 17.15 -33.30 -17.24
CA LEU A 395 17.83 -34.59 -17.09
C LEU A 395 17.36 -35.51 -18.20
N ASN A 396 18.30 -36.10 -18.93
CA ASN A 396 18.00 -37.19 -19.85
C ASN A 396 18.57 -38.49 -19.29
N TRP A 397 17.83 -39.59 -19.41
CA TRP A 397 18.28 -40.93 -19.04
C TRP A 397 17.69 -41.97 -19.99
N CYS A 398 18.11 -43.23 -19.83
CA CYS A 398 17.61 -44.35 -20.63
C CYS A 398 16.74 -45.25 -19.76
N ALA A 399 15.56 -45.61 -20.24
CA ALA A 399 14.66 -46.57 -19.62
C ALA A 399 14.49 -47.79 -20.54
N GLU A 400 14.21 -48.97 -19.98
CA GLU A 400 13.93 -50.16 -20.77
C GLU A 400 12.69 -49.95 -21.67
N ALA A 401 12.64 -50.60 -22.84
CA ALA A 401 11.58 -50.41 -23.84
C ALA A 401 10.15 -50.55 -23.27
N ASP A 402 9.96 -51.43 -22.29
CA ASP A 402 8.66 -51.72 -21.70
C ASP A 402 8.36 -50.91 -20.42
N SER A 403 9.33 -50.12 -19.92
CA SER A 403 9.17 -49.31 -18.72
C SER A 403 8.88 -47.86 -19.09
N PRO A 404 7.67 -47.32 -18.86
CA PRO A 404 7.37 -45.93 -19.21
C PRO A 404 8.34 -44.98 -18.50
N CYS A 405 8.76 -43.91 -19.18
CA CYS A 405 9.51 -42.84 -18.53
C CYS A 405 8.71 -42.36 -17.31
N PRO A 406 9.27 -42.35 -16.09
CA PRO A 406 8.57 -41.81 -14.93
C PRO A 406 8.15 -40.37 -15.26
N LEU A 407 6.84 -40.12 -15.21
CA LEU A 407 6.23 -38.84 -15.52
C LEU A 407 6.62 -37.84 -14.42
N TYR A 408 7.79 -37.23 -14.55
CA TYR A 408 8.13 -36.00 -13.84
C TYR A 408 7.59 -34.75 -14.56
N ASN A 409 6.95 -34.95 -15.72
CA ASN A 409 6.49 -33.86 -16.58
C ASN A 409 5.06 -33.43 -16.22
N CYS A 410 4.84 -33.15 -14.94
CA CYS A 410 3.66 -32.43 -14.52
C CYS A 410 3.81 -30.98 -14.99
N SER A 411 2.74 -30.41 -15.56
CA SER A 411 2.74 -28.99 -15.90
C SER A 411 3.00 -28.13 -14.64
N LYS A 412 3.36 -26.86 -14.79
CA LYS A 412 3.62 -25.97 -13.63
C LYS A 412 2.44 -25.89 -12.64
N SER A 413 1.21 -26.19 -13.09
CA SER A 413 -0.01 -26.24 -12.27
C SER A 413 -0.27 -27.61 -11.64
N GLN A 414 0.61 -28.59 -11.82
CA GLN A 414 0.42 -29.96 -11.34
C GLN A 414 1.56 -30.41 -10.42
N VAL A 415 1.26 -31.38 -9.56
CA VAL A 415 2.20 -32.05 -8.65
C VAL A 415 2.27 -33.54 -8.98
N ALA A 416 3.48 -34.09 -8.99
CA ALA A 416 3.69 -35.52 -9.18
C ALA A 416 3.47 -36.25 -7.84
N CYS A 417 2.52 -37.19 -7.83
CA CYS A 417 2.16 -37.98 -6.66
C CYS A 417 2.46 -39.44 -6.92
N LEU A 418 3.12 -40.10 -5.97
CA LEU A 418 3.44 -41.52 -6.07
C LEU A 418 2.23 -42.35 -5.63
N GLU A 419 1.61 -43.05 -6.56
CA GLU A 419 0.52 -44.00 -6.32
C GLU A 419 0.92 -45.36 -6.88
N ASP A 420 0.92 -46.39 -6.02
CA ASP A 420 1.21 -47.78 -6.42
C ASP A 420 2.50 -47.92 -7.28
N GLU A 421 3.56 -47.20 -6.88
CA GLU A 421 4.86 -47.11 -7.57
C GLU A 421 4.86 -46.37 -8.92
N VAL A 422 3.75 -45.74 -9.30
CA VAL A 422 3.62 -44.90 -10.49
C VAL A 422 3.44 -43.44 -10.10
N TYR A 423 4.17 -42.53 -10.74
CA TYR A 423 3.95 -41.09 -10.56
C TYR A 423 2.80 -40.62 -11.45
N THR A 424 1.73 -40.14 -10.81
CA THR A 424 0.55 -39.54 -11.46
C THR A 424 0.53 -38.04 -11.18
N CYS A 425 0.25 -37.23 -12.19
CA CYS A 425 0.15 -35.78 -12.03
C CYS A 425 -1.26 -35.39 -11.56
N TYR A 426 -1.33 -34.71 -10.42
CA TYR A 426 -2.55 -34.12 -9.87
C TYR A 426 -2.48 -32.60 -9.95
N ASP A 427 -3.62 -31.90 -9.97
CA ASP A 427 -3.62 -30.44 -9.88
C ASP A 427 -3.01 -30.01 -8.55
N ARG A 428 -2.17 -28.96 -8.54
CA ARG A 428 -1.58 -28.43 -7.31
C ARG A 428 -2.63 -27.97 -6.30
N ARG A 429 -3.83 -27.59 -6.76
CA ARG A 429 -4.97 -27.23 -5.90
C ARG A 429 -5.59 -28.43 -5.20
N ASP A 430 -5.49 -29.61 -5.82
CA ASP A 430 -6.09 -30.84 -5.28
C ASP A 430 -5.10 -31.62 -4.40
N GLY A 431 -3.80 -31.45 -4.65
CA GLY A 431 -2.74 -32.13 -3.92
C GLY A 431 -2.66 -33.62 -4.24
N CYS A 432 -1.79 -34.34 -3.54
CA CYS A 432 -1.68 -35.80 -3.71
C CYS A 432 -2.78 -36.53 -2.96
N PRO A 433 -3.50 -37.49 -3.56
CA PRO A 433 -4.55 -38.23 -2.88
C PRO A 433 -4.02 -38.96 -1.64
N ALA A 434 -4.77 -38.88 -0.53
CA ALA A 434 -4.44 -39.57 0.70
C ALA A 434 -5.27 -40.85 0.84
N ASN A 435 -4.61 -41.98 1.03
CA ASN A 435 -5.28 -43.27 1.15
C ASN A 435 -5.68 -43.53 2.62
N CYS A 436 -6.88 -43.10 2.99
CA CYS A 436 -7.35 -43.15 4.38
C CYS A 436 -8.10 -44.44 4.73
N SER A 437 -8.01 -44.85 6.00
CA SER A 437 -8.78 -45.99 6.50
C SER A 437 -10.29 -45.70 6.51
N LYS A 438 -11.13 -46.73 6.48
CA LYS A 438 -12.62 -46.62 6.43
C LYS A 438 -13.27 -45.71 7.49
N HIS A 439 -12.56 -45.39 8.58
CA HIS A 439 -13.05 -44.56 9.69
C HIS A 439 -12.36 -43.19 9.77
N GLN A 440 -11.65 -42.78 8.71
CA GLN A 440 -10.97 -41.51 8.62
C GLN A 440 -11.53 -40.71 7.44
N HIS A 441 -11.55 -39.40 7.61
CA HIS A 441 -11.87 -38.43 6.57
C HIS A 441 -10.57 -38.00 5.87
N VAL A 442 -10.61 -37.91 4.54
CA VAL A 442 -9.57 -37.22 3.77
C VAL A 442 -9.79 -35.73 3.93
N CYS A 443 -8.82 -35.05 4.51
CA CYS A 443 -8.82 -33.60 4.72
C CYS A 443 -7.86 -32.92 3.76
N HIS A 444 -8.23 -31.73 3.30
CA HIS A 444 -7.50 -30.95 2.30
C HIS A 444 -7.11 -29.59 2.89
N SER A 445 -5.88 -29.13 2.66
CA SER A 445 -5.48 -27.74 2.96
C SER A 445 -5.41 -26.95 1.66
N ALA A 446 -6.10 -25.81 1.60
CA ALA A 446 -5.89 -24.88 0.49
C ALA A 446 -4.42 -24.40 0.46
N PRO A 447 -3.79 -24.28 -0.72
CA PRO A 447 -2.47 -23.67 -0.83
C PRO A 447 -2.57 -22.18 -0.44
N GLU A 448 -1.58 -21.67 0.30
CA GLU A 448 -1.51 -20.24 0.63
C GLU A 448 -1.50 -19.39 -0.64
N ALA A 449 -2.37 -18.38 -0.71
CA ALA A 449 -2.55 -17.53 -1.89
C ALA A 449 -1.26 -16.83 -2.35
N ASP A 450 -0.35 -16.54 -1.42
CA ASP A 450 0.92 -15.84 -1.68
C ASP A 450 2.11 -16.77 -1.94
N CYS A 451 1.89 -18.09 -2.01
CA CYS A 451 2.95 -19.07 -2.22
C CYS A 451 2.74 -19.82 -3.55
N PRO A 452 3.27 -19.30 -4.69
CA PRO A 452 3.11 -19.93 -6.00
C PRO A 452 3.77 -21.32 -6.10
N ASP A 453 4.63 -21.68 -5.15
CA ASP A 453 5.30 -22.99 -5.04
C ASP A 453 4.65 -23.94 -4.03
N CYS A 454 3.61 -23.52 -3.31
CA CYS A 454 2.93 -24.36 -2.34
C CYS A 454 1.94 -25.32 -3.01
N VAL A 455 1.83 -26.53 -2.45
CA VAL A 455 0.94 -27.60 -2.92
C VAL A 455 -0.10 -27.87 -1.84
N ALA A 456 -1.36 -28.12 -2.23
CA ALA A 456 -2.37 -28.60 -1.30
C ALA A 456 -1.91 -29.91 -0.65
N VAL A 457 -2.06 -30.02 0.67
CA VAL A 457 -1.70 -31.22 1.43
C VAL A 457 -2.99 -31.95 1.79
N ASN A 458 -3.03 -33.24 1.46
CA ASN A 458 -4.11 -34.12 1.88
C ASN A 458 -3.65 -34.98 3.05
N TRP A 459 -4.45 -35.08 4.11
CA TRP A 459 -4.15 -35.92 5.29
C TRP A 459 -5.40 -36.65 5.79
N CYS A 460 -5.18 -37.72 6.55
CA CYS A 460 -6.27 -38.49 7.16
C CYS A 460 -6.57 -37.99 8.57
N SER A 461 -7.84 -37.71 8.88
CA SER A 461 -8.29 -37.32 10.21
C SER A 461 -9.40 -38.25 10.72
N HIS A 462 -9.38 -38.58 12.00
CA HIS A 462 -10.51 -39.27 12.66
C HIS A 462 -11.66 -38.32 13.01
N GLU A 463 -11.40 -37.01 13.03
CA GLU A 463 -12.41 -35.97 13.24
C GLU A 463 -12.84 -35.40 11.89
N LYS A 464 -14.06 -34.82 11.82
CA LYS A 464 -14.49 -34.09 10.62
C LYS A 464 -13.43 -33.03 10.29
N CYS A 465 -13.04 -32.96 9.02
CA CYS A 465 -12.04 -32.02 8.57
C CYS A 465 -12.43 -30.58 8.93
N PRO A 466 -11.48 -29.74 9.40
CA PRO A 466 -11.72 -28.31 9.46
C PRO A 466 -12.11 -27.85 8.06
N GLU A 467 -13.23 -27.14 7.92
CA GLU A 467 -13.55 -26.54 6.62
C GLU A 467 -12.47 -25.49 6.31
N ALA A 468 -11.55 -25.85 5.41
CA ALA A 468 -10.60 -24.91 4.85
C ALA A 468 -11.34 -24.04 3.84
N CYS A 469 -11.52 -22.78 4.20
CA CYS A 469 -12.17 -21.80 3.33
C CYS A 469 -11.23 -21.42 2.20
N SER A 470 -11.77 -21.18 1.01
CA SER A 470 -10.98 -20.67 -0.12
C SER A 470 -10.42 -19.28 0.20
N ALA A 471 -9.47 -18.79 -0.60
CA ALA A 471 -8.85 -17.47 -0.39
C ALA A 471 -9.86 -16.31 -0.39
N ASP A 472 -11.01 -16.51 -1.04
CA ASP A 472 -12.10 -15.53 -1.11
C ASP A 472 -13.17 -15.77 -0.01
N GLU A 473 -12.90 -16.65 0.95
CA GLU A 473 -13.82 -17.02 2.02
C GLU A 473 -13.20 -16.88 3.43
N ILE A 474 -14.01 -16.42 4.38
CA ILE A 474 -13.70 -16.39 5.80
C ILE A 474 -14.27 -17.62 6.52
N THR A 475 -13.48 -18.16 7.45
CA THR A 475 -13.94 -19.15 8.42
C THR A 475 -14.74 -18.49 9.53
N CYS A 476 -16.03 -18.78 9.57
CA CYS A 476 -16.94 -18.29 10.61
C CYS A 476 -17.11 -19.34 11.70
N LEU A 477 -16.95 -18.93 12.96
CA LEU A 477 -17.12 -19.79 14.13
C LEU A 477 -18.57 -19.72 14.62
N HIS A 478 -19.20 -20.89 14.74
CA HIS A 478 -20.55 -21.04 15.27
C HIS A 478 -20.54 -22.06 16.40
N LYS A 479 -21.62 -22.08 17.19
CA LYS A 479 -21.80 -23.01 18.32
C LYS A 479 -21.71 -24.50 17.92
N HIS A 480 -21.88 -24.82 16.64
CA HIS A 480 -21.90 -26.19 16.11
C HIS A 480 -20.74 -26.52 15.17
N GLY A 481 -19.75 -25.64 15.04
CA GLY A 481 -18.58 -25.83 14.17
C GLY A 481 -18.23 -24.58 13.36
N THR A 482 -17.33 -24.75 12.41
CA THR A 482 -16.93 -23.70 11.46
C THR A 482 -17.79 -23.79 10.19
N THR A 483 -18.11 -22.65 9.58
CA THR A 483 -18.59 -22.61 8.19
C THR A 483 -17.81 -21.61 7.37
N CYS A 484 -17.59 -21.89 6.09
CA CYS A 484 -17.02 -20.91 5.16
C CYS A 484 -18.09 -19.95 4.61
N ARG A 485 -17.72 -18.67 4.50
CA ARG A 485 -18.53 -17.61 3.88
C ARG A 485 -17.64 -16.75 3.02
N LEU A 486 -18.14 -16.21 1.92
CA LEU A 486 -17.35 -15.27 1.12
C LEU A 486 -16.88 -14.09 1.98
N LEU A 487 -15.65 -13.62 1.76
CA LEU A 487 -15.11 -12.42 2.41
C LEU A 487 -16.07 -11.24 2.23
N SER A 488 -16.72 -11.14 1.08
CA SER A 488 -17.74 -10.12 0.79
C SER A 488 -19.01 -10.24 1.65
N GLN A 489 -19.33 -11.41 2.18
CA GLN A 489 -20.53 -11.64 2.99
C GLN A 489 -20.29 -11.49 4.49
N GLY A 490 -19.05 -11.70 4.95
CA GLY A 490 -18.72 -11.73 6.38
C GLY A 490 -19.39 -12.88 7.14
N CYS A 491 -19.19 -12.93 8.46
CA CYS A 491 -19.76 -14.00 9.29
C CYS A 491 -21.17 -13.69 9.78
N PRO A 492 -22.12 -14.65 9.72
CA PRO A 492 -23.50 -14.40 10.09
C PRO A 492 -23.62 -14.03 11.58
N VAL A 493 -24.49 -13.06 11.87
CA VAL A 493 -24.85 -12.66 13.24
C VAL A 493 -26.27 -13.11 13.55
N HIS A 494 -26.49 -13.54 14.80
CA HIS A 494 -27.83 -13.82 15.31
C HIS A 494 -28.34 -12.60 16.07
N CYS A 495 -29.26 -11.86 15.44
CA CYS A 495 -29.91 -10.70 16.04
C CYS A 495 -31.20 -11.08 16.75
N ASN A 496 -31.58 -10.29 17.74
CA ASN A 496 -32.88 -10.43 18.39
C ASN A 496 -34.01 -10.10 17.40
N ALA A 497 -35.22 -10.59 17.64
CA ALA A 497 -36.36 -10.38 16.74
C ALA A 497 -36.73 -8.90 16.50
N SER A 498 -36.28 -7.99 17.38
CA SER A 498 -36.50 -6.54 17.25
C SER A 498 -35.35 -5.79 16.58
N GLN A 499 -34.31 -6.47 16.12
CA GLN A 499 -33.09 -5.88 15.57
C GLN A 499 -32.94 -6.19 14.08
N TYR A 500 -32.34 -5.25 13.36
CA TYR A 500 -31.95 -5.41 11.96
C TYR A 500 -30.57 -6.08 11.87
N SER A 501 -30.44 -7.08 11.00
CA SER A 501 -29.15 -7.68 10.66
C SER A 501 -28.48 -6.85 9.58
N CYS A 502 -27.44 -6.12 9.95
CA CYS A 502 -26.74 -5.21 9.07
C CYS A 502 -25.43 -5.80 8.56
N HIS A 503 -25.04 -5.36 7.37
CA HIS A 503 -23.87 -5.81 6.65
C HIS A 503 -23.11 -4.60 6.11
N SER A 504 -21.79 -4.63 6.25
CA SER A 504 -20.85 -3.73 5.57
C SER A 504 -19.94 -4.61 4.74
N PRO A 505 -19.88 -4.42 3.41
CA PRO A 505 -18.90 -5.10 2.59
C PRO A 505 -17.46 -4.75 3.03
N PRO A 506 -16.47 -5.54 2.59
CA PRO A 506 -15.07 -5.30 2.89
C PRO A 506 -14.64 -3.88 2.48
N PRO A 507 -13.78 -3.19 3.26
CA PRO A 507 -13.24 -1.88 2.88
C PRO A 507 -12.06 -1.99 1.90
N CYS A 508 -11.56 -3.19 1.62
CA CYS A 508 -10.40 -3.43 0.78
C CYS A 508 -10.42 -4.85 0.18
N ARG A 509 -9.70 -5.03 -0.93
CA ARG A 509 -9.50 -6.34 -1.56
C ARG A 509 -8.72 -7.26 -0.62
N GLY A 510 -9.31 -8.41 -0.28
CA GLY A 510 -8.77 -9.37 0.70
C GLY A 510 -9.21 -9.11 2.16
N CYS A 511 -9.93 -8.02 2.43
CA CYS A 511 -10.51 -7.74 3.73
C CYS A 511 -11.86 -8.46 3.88
N THR A 512 -12.35 -8.62 5.11
CA THR A 512 -13.64 -9.26 5.37
C THR A 512 -14.73 -8.22 5.61
N GLY A 513 -15.90 -8.42 5.00
CA GLY A 513 -17.12 -7.72 5.33
C GLY A 513 -17.54 -8.03 6.77
N SER A 514 -18.23 -7.07 7.39
CA SER A 514 -18.66 -7.15 8.78
C SER A 514 -20.17 -7.22 8.85
N ASN A 515 -20.69 -8.13 9.67
CA ASN A 515 -22.12 -8.18 10.01
C ASN A 515 -22.32 -7.77 11.47
N TRP A 516 -23.37 -7.03 11.77
CA TRP A 516 -23.73 -6.63 13.13
C TRP A 516 -25.24 -6.50 13.31
N CYS A 517 -25.70 -6.45 14.56
CA CYS A 517 -27.10 -6.20 14.88
C CYS A 517 -27.31 -4.72 15.20
N SER A 518 -28.36 -4.12 14.64
CA SER A 518 -28.71 -2.72 14.84
C SER A 518 -30.16 -2.59 15.32
N ASP A 519 -30.43 -1.68 16.25
CA ASP A 519 -31.80 -1.35 16.68
C ASP A 519 -32.50 -0.40 15.69
N VAL A 520 -31.76 0.13 14.69
CA VAL A 520 -32.26 0.99 13.61
C VAL A 520 -32.00 0.35 12.24
N PRO A 521 -32.78 0.69 11.18
CA PRO A 521 -32.54 0.20 9.83
C PRO A 521 -31.08 0.38 9.40
N CYS A 522 -30.57 -0.59 8.65
CA CYS A 522 -29.16 -0.62 8.29
C CYS A 522 -28.78 0.54 7.38
N PRO A 523 -27.61 1.16 7.57
CA PRO A 523 -27.10 2.15 6.64
C PRO A 523 -26.88 1.52 5.25
N PHE A 524 -27.08 2.29 4.19
CA PHE A 524 -26.75 1.89 2.82
C PHE A 524 -25.23 1.86 2.66
N VAL A 525 -24.66 0.77 2.15
CA VAL A 525 -23.20 0.61 1.97
C VAL A 525 -22.91 -0.08 0.64
N CYS A 526 -21.95 0.46 -0.12
CA CYS A 526 -21.48 -0.10 -1.40
C CYS A 526 -20.23 -0.96 -1.22
N ALA A 527 -19.96 -1.88 -2.16
CA ALA A 527 -18.75 -2.70 -2.14
C ALA A 527 -17.47 -1.84 -2.26
N SER A 528 -16.29 -2.40 -1.91
CA SER A 528 -15.01 -1.64 -1.96
C SER A 528 -14.62 -1.14 -3.34
N ASP A 529 -15.07 -1.83 -4.39
CA ASP A 529 -14.89 -1.49 -5.80
C ASP A 529 -16.09 -0.71 -6.35
N GLU A 530 -16.99 -0.29 -5.47
CA GLU A 530 -18.15 0.54 -5.80
C GLU A 530 -18.17 1.82 -4.97
N ILE A 531 -18.81 2.84 -5.51
CA ILE A 531 -19.07 4.11 -4.86
C ILE A 531 -20.58 4.29 -4.68
N GLN A 532 -20.97 4.92 -3.58
CA GLN A 532 -22.35 5.31 -3.35
C GLN A 532 -22.68 6.54 -4.20
N CYS A 533 -23.66 6.36 -5.08
CA CYS A 533 -24.17 7.38 -5.99
C CYS A 533 -25.58 7.76 -5.61
N ALA A 534 -25.87 9.06 -5.65
CA ALA A 534 -27.23 9.56 -5.53
C ALA A 534 -27.85 9.66 -6.93
N GLY A 535 -28.92 8.90 -7.15
CA GLY A 535 -29.75 9.03 -8.35
C GLY A 535 -30.48 10.36 -8.37
N SER A 536 -30.88 10.80 -9.56
CA SER A 536 -31.66 12.02 -9.77
C SER A 536 -33.01 12.05 -9.03
N ASN A 537 -33.49 10.88 -8.59
CA ASN A 537 -34.71 10.74 -7.78
C ASN A 537 -34.43 10.63 -6.26
N GLY A 538 -33.21 10.89 -5.80
CA GLY A 538 -32.80 10.74 -4.40
C GLY A 538 -32.61 9.28 -3.94
N THR A 539 -32.67 8.34 -4.87
CA THR A 539 -32.37 6.92 -4.61
C THR A 539 -30.87 6.71 -4.57
N GLU A 540 -30.35 6.16 -3.48
CA GLU A 540 -28.94 5.76 -3.39
C GLU A 540 -28.75 4.41 -4.11
N PHE A 541 -27.70 4.31 -4.91
CA PHE A 541 -27.30 3.09 -5.62
C PHE A 541 -25.77 3.02 -5.69
N CYS A 542 -25.22 1.85 -5.99
CA CYS A 542 -23.79 1.64 -6.12
C CYS A 542 -23.36 1.65 -7.60
N ALA A 543 -22.23 2.28 -7.91
CA ALA A 543 -21.60 2.25 -9.23
C ALA A 543 -20.13 1.85 -9.10
N ALA A 544 -19.52 1.23 -10.11
CA ALA A 544 -18.11 0.84 -10.03
C ALA A 544 -17.20 2.08 -9.85
N VAL A 545 -16.15 1.95 -9.04
CA VAL A 545 -15.15 3.00 -8.80
C VAL A 545 -14.50 3.44 -10.11
N ASP A 546 -14.21 2.49 -11.01
CA ASP A 546 -13.60 2.78 -12.31
C ASP A 546 -14.53 3.57 -13.22
N ASP A 547 -15.84 3.30 -13.17
CA ASP A 547 -16.85 3.94 -14.01
C ASP A 547 -17.27 5.31 -13.48
N GLY A 548 -17.21 5.51 -12.15
CA GLY A 548 -17.77 6.70 -11.50
C GLY A 548 -19.30 6.72 -11.47
N CYS A 549 -19.89 7.73 -10.82
CA CYS A 549 -21.34 7.82 -10.74
C CYS A 549 -21.91 8.17 -12.12
N PRO A 550 -22.92 7.45 -12.63
CA PRO A 550 -23.50 7.76 -13.92
C PRO A 550 -24.20 9.12 -13.88
N VAL A 551 -23.97 9.91 -14.91
CA VAL A 551 -24.59 11.23 -15.09
C VAL A 551 -25.67 11.15 -16.15
N THR A 552 -26.79 11.82 -15.91
CA THR A 552 -27.84 11.99 -16.93
C THR A 552 -27.60 13.30 -17.68
N CYS A 553 -27.09 13.20 -18.90
CA CYS A 553 -26.86 14.37 -19.74
C CYS A 553 -28.10 14.75 -20.55
N ARG A 554 -28.06 15.93 -21.20
CA ARG A 554 -29.08 16.30 -22.18
C ARG A 554 -28.82 15.52 -23.47
N ASP A 555 -29.84 15.37 -24.30
CA ASP A 555 -29.76 14.56 -25.54
C ASP A 555 -28.66 15.03 -26.51
N GLU A 556 -28.19 16.28 -26.38
CA GLU A 556 -27.14 16.87 -27.23
C GLU A 556 -25.76 16.97 -26.55
N ASP A 557 -25.67 16.64 -25.25
CA ASP A 557 -24.40 16.68 -24.50
C ASP A 557 -23.71 15.30 -24.57
N TYR A 558 -22.38 15.30 -24.65
CA TYR A 558 -21.56 14.09 -24.57
C TYR A 558 -21.38 13.69 -23.10
N ILE A 559 -21.54 12.40 -22.80
CA ILE A 559 -21.12 11.82 -21.52
C ILE A 559 -19.61 11.61 -21.60
N CYS A 560 -18.86 12.38 -20.84
CA CYS A 560 -17.41 12.26 -20.75
C CYS A 560 -17.02 11.50 -19.50
N HIS A 561 -16.02 10.65 -19.66
CA HIS A 561 -15.52 9.75 -18.64
C HIS A 561 -14.01 9.99 -18.46
N MET A 562 -13.59 10.14 -17.22
CA MET A 562 -12.17 10.16 -16.85
C MET A 562 -11.92 9.01 -15.87
N PRO A 563 -11.10 8.02 -16.24
CA PRO A 563 -10.78 6.94 -15.33
C PRO A 563 -9.95 7.46 -14.14
N PRO A 564 -9.97 6.73 -13.00
CA PRO A 564 -9.23 7.13 -11.82
C PRO A 564 -7.73 7.26 -12.09
N GLN A 565 -7.13 8.39 -11.68
CA GLN A 565 -5.72 8.71 -11.91
C GLN A 565 -4.78 8.17 -10.81
N CYS A 566 -5.34 7.48 -9.81
CA CYS A 566 -4.61 6.88 -8.72
C CYS A 566 -5.36 5.66 -8.16
N PRO A 567 -4.69 4.74 -7.45
CA PRO A 567 -5.32 3.53 -6.91
C PRO A 567 -6.46 3.77 -5.91
N GLU A 568 -6.52 4.95 -5.31
CA GLU A 568 -7.57 5.35 -4.35
C GLU A 568 -8.56 6.37 -4.95
N CYS A 569 -8.36 6.75 -6.21
CA CYS A 569 -9.19 7.72 -6.90
C CYS A 569 -10.44 7.03 -7.47
N VAL A 570 -11.49 7.82 -7.68
CA VAL A 570 -12.72 7.38 -8.34
C VAL A 570 -12.78 7.95 -9.74
N GLY A 571 -13.27 7.18 -10.70
CA GLY A 571 -13.60 7.67 -12.03
C GLY A 571 -14.67 8.77 -11.96
N THR A 572 -14.59 9.74 -12.86
CA THR A 572 -15.54 10.86 -12.88
C THR A 572 -16.25 10.89 -14.21
N ASN A 573 -17.59 10.92 -14.17
CA ASN A 573 -18.41 11.22 -15.33
C ASN A 573 -18.93 12.66 -15.28
N TRP A 574 -18.96 13.35 -16.42
CA TRP A 574 -19.59 14.67 -16.54
C TRP A 574 -20.23 14.84 -17.91
N CYS A 575 -21.15 15.80 -18.00
CA CYS A 575 -21.76 16.19 -19.26
C CYS A 575 -20.94 17.31 -19.91
N SER A 576 -20.64 17.17 -21.20
CA SER A 576 -19.92 18.17 -21.99
C SER A 576 -20.73 18.55 -23.23
N ALA A 577 -20.88 19.85 -23.50
CA ALA A 577 -21.49 20.32 -24.76
C ALA A 577 -20.58 20.08 -25.99
N GLU A 578 -19.28 19.84 -25.75
CA GLU A 578 -18.29 19.53 -26.79
C GLU A 578 -17.84 18.06 -26.68
N PRO A 579 -17.39 17.42 -27.79
CA PRO A 579 -16.87 16.06 -27.75
C PRO A 579 -15.76 15.92 -26.72
N CYS A 580 -15.77 14.80 -25.99
CA CYS A 580 -14.79 14.56 -24.92
C CYS A 580 -13.37 14.61 -25.48
N ALA A 581 -12.53 15.47 -24.91
CA ALA A 581 -11.13 15.55 -25.29
C ALA A 581 -10.49 14.17 -25.04
N THR A 582 -9.99 13.53 -26.10
CA THR A 582 -9.22 12.29 -25.97
C THR A 582 -7.93 12.62 -25.23
N SER A 583 -7.79 12.10 -24.00
CA SER A 583 -6.52 12.14 -23.29
C SER A 583 -5.46 11.40 -24.11
N VAL A 584 -4.32 12.07 -24.38
CA VAL A 584 -3.11 11.46 -24.94
C VAL A 584 -2.37 10.69 -23.86
#